data_AF-A0A9Q0G4L8-F1
#
_entry.id   AF-A0A9Q0G4L8-F1
#
_cell.length_a   1.000
_cell.length_b   1.000
_cell.length_c   1.000
_cell.angle_alpha   90.00
_cell.angle_beta   90.00
_cell.angle_gamma   90.00
#
_symmetry.space_group_name_H-M   'P 1'
#
loop_
_entity.id
_entity.type
_entity.pdbx_description
1 polymer ?
#
loop_
_entity_poly.entity_id
_entity_poly.type
_entity_poly.pdbx_seq_one_letter_code
_entity_poly.pdbx_strand_id
1 'polypeptide(L)'
;MHSHSLMVAKDTAATCKRLCLDQLLIYIVHHSSEIIRYILQYFTMRSILGSLLLQFSLLIVLLNSASAIRFRNFKVLSDSADPEEFKTFFFNQTLDHFNYKPESYGTFQQRYYINSKYWGGGEASAPIFVFLGAEAPMNDADVTNGLLNENAARFHSLLLYIEHRYYGKSIPFGSREEAFKNASTLGYFNSAQALSDYAAIINHVKHFLHHFTNL
;
A
#
# COMPACT_ATOMS: atom_id res chain seq x y z
N MET A 1 -21.49 90.60 15.67
CA MET A 1 -21.14 90.25 14.28
C MET A 1 -20.06 89.16 14.13
N HIS A 2 -19.18 88.91 15.12
CA HIS A 2 -18.13 87.90 15.01
C HIS A 2 -18.57 86.42 15.24
N SER A 3 -19.70 86.16 15.89
CA SER A 3 -20.14 84.79 16.19
C SER A 3 -20.83 84.09 15.02
N HIS A 4 -21.53 84.83 14.15
CA HIS A 4 -22.28 84.25 13.03
C HIS A 4 -21.37 83.75 11.89
N SER A 5 -20.28 84.47 11.57
CA SER A 5 -19.33 84.03 10.52
C SER A 5 -18.54 82.78 10.91
N LEU A 6 -18.29 82.56 12.21
CA LEU A 6 -17.55 81.38 12.68
C LEU A 6 -18.40 80.11 12.65
N MET A 7 -19.72 80.24 12.86
CA MET A 7 -20.67 79.11 12.84
C MET A 7 -20.89 78.61 11.41
N VAL A 8 -21.09 79.52 10.44
CA VAL A 8 -21.26 79.17 9.02
C VAL A 8 -20.01 78.47 8.46
N ALA A 9 -18.81 78.95 8.80
CA ALA A 9 -17.56 78.33 8.33
C ALA A 9 -17.37 76.89 8.85
N LYS A 10 -17.76 76.62 10.11
CA LYS A 10 -17.69 75.29 10.72
C LYS A 10 -18.67 74.31 10.07
N ASP A 11 -19.87 74.77 9.71
CA ASP A 11 -20.89 73.94 9.06
C ASP A 11 -20.52 73.59 7.61
N THR A 12 -19.91 74.51 6.86
CA THR A 12 -19.37 74.21 5.52
C THR A 12 -18.20 73.22 5.57
N ALA A 13 -17.30 73.34 6.55
CA ALA A 13 -16.17 72.42 6.70
C ALA A 13 -16.63 71.00 7.10
N ALA A 14 -17.64 70.89 7.96
CA ALA A 14 -18.22 69.61 8.36
C ALA A 14 -18.94 68.92 7.19
N THR A 15 -19.68 69.68 6.38
CA THR A 15 -20.37 69.17 5.18
C THR A 15 -19.38 68.72 4.11
N CYS A 16 -18.31 69.47 3.87
CA CYS A 16 -17.24 69.10 2.92
C CYS A 16 -16.49 67.83 3.37
N LYS A 17 -16.28 67.66 4.67
CA LYS A 17 -15.60 66.47 5.23
C LYS A 17 -16.48 65.21 5.13
N ARG A 18 -17.80 65.33 5.32
CA ARG A 18 -18.76 64.22 5.10
C ARG A 18 -18.82 63.79 3.65
N LEU A 19 -18.93 64.73 2.70
CA LEU A 19 -18.95 64.41 1.26
C LEU A 19 -17.68 63.68 0.81
N CYS A 20 -16.50 64.09 1.30
CA CYS A 20 -15.24 63.44 0.97
C CYS A 20 -15.10 62.03 1.57
N LEU A 21 -15.64 61.80 2.78
CA LEU A 21 -15.67 60.49 3.44
C LEU A 21 -16.65 59.53 2.75
N ASP A 22 -17.82 60.01 2.35
CA ASP A 22 -18.84 59.20 1.67
C ASP A 22 -18.37 58.77 0.27
N GLN A 23 -17.70 59.65 -0.48
CA GLN A 23 -17.08 59.28 -1.77
C GLN A 23 -15.92 58.31 -1.63
N LEU A 24 -15.11 58.42 -0.57
CA LEU A 24 -14.04 57.47 -0.28
C LEU A 24 -14.60 56.09 0.10
N LEU A 25 -15.70 56.04 0.87
CA LEU A 25 -16.35 54.79 1.28
C LEU A 25 -17.01 54.07 0.10
N ILE A 26 -17.70 54.80 -0.78
CA ILE A 26 -18.28 54.22 -2.01
C ILE A 26 -17.17 53.70 -2.94
N TYR A 27 -16.06 54.44 -3.09
CA TYR A 27 -14.92 53.97 -3.89
C TYR A 27 -14.31 52.69 -3.30
N ILE A 28 -14.11 52.61 -1.99
CA ILE A 28 -13.57 51.42 -1.31
C ILE A 28 -14.53 50.23 -1.43
N VAL A 29 -15.84 50.43 -1.21
CA VAL A 29 -16.84 49.36 -1.31
C VAL A 29 -16.94 48.85 -2.76
N HIS A 30 -16.96 49.73 -3.75
CA HIS A 30 -17.04 49.36 -5.16
C HIS A 30 -15.73 48.74 -5.70
N HIS A 31 -14.56 49.13 -5.19
CA HIS A 31 -13.29 48.45 -5.53
C HIS A 31 -13.18 47.08 -4.86
N SER A 32 -13.66 46.96 -3.61
CA SER A 32 -13.63 45.68 -2.89
C SER A 32 -14.54 44.61 -3.51
N SER A 33 -15.70 44.99 -4.09
CA SER A 33 -16.59 44.05 -4.77
C SER A 33 -15.99 43.50 -6.06
N GLU A 34 -15.29 44.32 -6.84
CA GLU A 34 -14.64 43.88 -8.07
C GLU A 34 -13.45 42.94 -7.77
N ILE A 35 -12.66 43.22 -6.74
CA ILE A 35 -11.58 42.32 -6.30
C ILE A 35 -12.15 40.95 -5.87
N ILE A 36 -13.25 40.92 -5.12
CA ILE A 36 -13.91 39.66 -4.71
C ILE A 36 -14.40 38.88 -5.94
N ARG A 37 -14.97 39.55 -6.95
CA ARG A 37 -15.38 38.91 -8.21
C ARG A 37 -14.19 38.31 -8.95
N TYR A 38 -13.07 39.01 -9.06
CA TYR A 38 -11.85 38.49 -9.68
C TYR A 38 -11.28 37.28 -8.93
N ILE A 39 -11.27 37.31 -7.60
CA ILE A 39 -10.79 36.19 -6.77
C ILE A 39 -11.71 34.96 -6.95
N LEU A 40 -13.02 35.15 -6.85
CA LEU A 40 -13.99 34.06 -7.06
C LEU A 40 -13.89 33.49 -8.48
N GLN A 41 -13.74 34.34 -9.49
CA GLN A 41 -13.58 33.91 -10.88
C GLN A 41 -12.25 33.17 -11.11
N TYR A 42 -11.18 33.56 -10.42
CA TYR A 42 -9.92 32.82 -10.44
C TYR A 42 -10.07 31.42 -9.81
N PHE A 43 -10.75 31.31 -8.67
CA PHE A 43 -11.00 30.02 -8.02
C PHE A 43 -11.91 29.10 -8.85
N THR A 44 -12.97 29.62 -9.46
CA THR A 44 -13.84 28.83 -10.33
C THR A 44 -13.10 28.36 -11.59
N MET A 45 -12.34 29.23 -12.24
CA MET A 45 -11.54 28.87 -13.42
C MET A 45 -10.48 27.81 -13.09
N ARG A 46 -9.82 27.92 -11.93
CA ARG A 46 -8.82 26.93 -11.48
C ARG A 46 -9.45 25.56 -11.17
N SER A 47 -10.66 25.56 -10.62
CA SER A 47 -11.42 24.32 -10.37
C SER A 47 -11.87 23.65 -11.67
N ILE A 48 -12.37 24.43 -12.63
CA ILE A 48 -12.80 23.92 -13.94
C ILE A 48 -11.60 23.34 -14.69
N LEU A 49 -10.47 24.06 -14.72
CA LEU A 49 -9.23 23.59 -15.36
C LEU A 49 -8.71 22.30 -14.71
N GLY A 50 -8.75 22.21 -13.37
CA GLY A 50 -8.37 20.99 -12.64
C GLY A 50 -9.27 19.79 -12.99
N SER A 51 -10.58 20.01 -13.10
CA SER A 51 -11.53 18.95 -13.45
C SER A 51 -11.36 18.46 -14.90
N LEU A 52 -11.11 19.36 -15.85
CA LEU A 52 -10.83 19.00 -17.24
C LEU A 52 -9.54 18.20 -17.36
N LEU A 53 -8.48 18.58 -16.63
CA LEU A 53 -7.21 17.85 -16.62
C LEU A 53 -7.38 16.43 -16.06
N LEU A 54 -8.18 16.26 -15.00
CA LEU A 54 -8.51 14.95 -14.45
C LEU A 54 -9.25 14.08 -15.48
N GLN A 55 -10.28 14.63 -16.12
CA GLN A 55 -11.06 13.91 -17.14
C GLN A 55 -10.22 13.54 -18.37
N PHE A 56 -9.30 14.41 -18.80
CA PHE A 56 -8.35 14.10 -19.87
C PHE A 56 -7.37 12.99 -19.49
N SER A 57 -6.86 13.02 -18.26
CA SER A 57 -5.96 11.96 -17.77
C SER A 57 -6.65 10.60 -17.72
N LEU A 58 -7.92 10.56 -17.29
CA LEU A 58 -8.73 9.33 -17.26
C LEU A 58 -9.01 8.82 -18.68
N LEU A 59 -9.30 9.72 -19.63
CA LEU A 59 -9.51 9.36 -21.04
C LEU A 59 -8.22 8.79 -21.67
N ILE A 60 -7.05 9.37 -21.37
CA ILE A 60 -5.76 8.86 -21.84
C ILE A 60 -5.49 7.46 -21.27
N VAL A 61 -5.79 7.20 -19.99
CA VAL A 61 -5.67 5.87 -19.39
C VAL A 61 -6.61 4.87 -20.08
N LEU A 62 -7.85 5.26 -20.40
CA LEU A 62 -8.83 4.42 -21.10
C LEU A 62 -8.43 4.13 -22.57
N LEU A 63 -7.87 5.11 -23.27
CA LEU A 63 -7.41 4.94 -24.66
C LEU A 63 -6.14 4.08 -24.75
N ASN A 64 -5.22 4.21 -23.79
CA ASN A 64 -4.04 3.35 -23.71
C ASN A 64 -4.38 1.91 -23.30
N SER A 65 -5.41 1.71 -22.46
CA SER A 65 -5.89 0.36 -22.12
C SER A 65 -6.64 -0.30 -23.27
N ALA A 66 -7.39 0.46 -24.09
CA ALA A 66 -8.03 -0.07 -25.31
C ALA A 66 -7.02 -0.55 -26.37
N SER A 67 -5.84 0.07 -26.44
CA SER A 67 -4.74 -0.34 -27.35
C SER A 67 -3.88 -1.48 -26.79
N ALA A 68 -3.95 -1.74 -25.48
CA ALA A 68 -3.15 -2.74 -24.78
C ALA A 68 -3.82 -4.11 -24.66
N ILE A 69 -5.11 -4.26 -25.01
CA ILE A 69 -5.78 -5.57 -25.06
C ILE A 69 -5.70 -6.14 -26.48
N ARG A 70 -4.48 -6.29 -27.00
CA ARG A 70 -4.22 -7.35 -27.97
C ARG A 70 -3.81 -8.55 -27.15
N PHE A 71 -4.80 -9.37 -26.74
CA PHE A 71 -4.54 -10.73 -26.28
C PHE A 71 -3.75 -11.41 -27.40
N ARG A 72 -2.42 -11.39 -27.31
CA ARG A 72 -1.61 -12.42 -27.93
C ARG A 72 -2.19 -13.69 -27.33
N ASN A 73 -2.63 -14.61 -28.18
CA ASN A 73 -2.92 -15.98 -27.77
C ASN A 73 -1.65 -16.50 -27.09
N PHE A 74 -1.56 -16.30 -25.78
CA PHE A 74 -0.59 -16.95 -24.94
C PHE A 74 -1.03 -18.39 -25.01
N LYS A 75 -0.35 -19.16 -25.84
CA LYS A 75 -0.41 -20.61 -25.76
C LYS A 75 0.16 -20.89 -24.38
N VAL A 76 -0.73 -20.98 -23.39
CA VAL A 76 -0.43 -21.48 -22.05
C VAL A 76 0.09 -22.89 -22.31
N LEU A 77 1.41 -23.03 -22.44
CA LEU A 77 2.05 -24.29 -22.13
C LEU A 77 1.87 -24.38 -20.62
N SER A 78 0.73 -24.93 -20.22
CA SER A 78 0.43 -25.28 -18.84
C SER A 78 1.31 -26.48 -18.53
N ASP A 79 2.60 -26.22 -18.37
CA ASP A 79 3.48 -27.10 -17.65
C ASP A 79 3.18 -26.81 -16.18
N SER A 80 2.09 -27.39 -15.67
CA SER A 80 1.80 -27.35 -14.24
C SER A 80 3.03 -27.90 -13.54
N ALA A 81 3.60 -27.15 -12.58
CA ALA A 81 4.80 -27.60 -11.91
C ALA A 81 4.54 -28.97 -11.25
N ASP A 82 5.51 -29.86 -11.28
CA ASP A 82 5.38 -31.17 -10.63
C ASP A 82 5.49 -30.96 -9.10
N PRO A 83 4.53 -31.44 -8.30
CA PRO A 83 4.61 -31.37 -6.84
C PRO A 83 5.93 -31.90 -6.26
N GLU A 84 6.57 -32.88 -6.92
CA GLU A 84 7.84 -33.46 -6.45
C GLU A 84 9.01 -32.47 -6.50
N GLU A 85 8.90 -31.38 -7.26
CA GLU A 85 9.91 -30.32 -7.32
C GLU A 85 9.92 -29.43 -6.07
N PHE A 86 8.83 -29.45 -5.30
CA PHE A 86 8.69 -28.68 -4.07
C PHE A 86 9.19 -29.47 -2.86
N LYS A 87 10.31 -29.01 -2.30
CA LYS A 87 10.83 -29.55 -1.05
C LYS A 87 10.16 -28.86 0.14
N THR A 88 9.65 -29.66 1.07
CA THR A 88 9.02 -29.18 2.30
C THR A 88 10.06 -29.01 3.41
N PHE A 89 9.98 -27.88 4.11
CA PHE A 89 10.82 -27.56 5.26
C PHE A 89 9.97 -27.01 6.40
N PHE A 90 10.57 -26.95 7.59
CA PHE A 90 9.96 -26.32 8.75
C PHE A 90 10.93 -25.35 9.42
N PHE A 91 10.46 -24.15 9.70
CA PHE A 91 11.18 -23.11 10.42
C PHE A 91 10.71 -23.08 11.87
N ASN A 92 11.64 -22.96 12.83
CA ASN A 92 11.31 -22.78 14.23
C ASN A 92 10.92 -21.30 14.47
N GLN A 93 9.62 -21.01 14.38
CA GLN A 93 9.07 -19.68 14.37
C GLN A 93 8.80 -19.16 15.79
N THR A 94 9.07 -17.88 16.04
CA THR A 94 8.69 -17.21 17.29
C THR A 94 7.17 -17.09 17.39
N LEU A 95 6.62 -17.48 18.55
CA LEU A 95 5.18 -17.45 18.79
C LEU A 95 4.64 -16.01 18.76
N ASP A 96 5.36 -15.10 19.43
CA ASP A 96 4.97 -13.71 19.62
C ASP A 96 6.12 -12.74 19.27
N HIS A 97 5.99 -12.05 18.13
CA HIS A 97 6.98 -11.11 17.63
C HIS A 97 6.93 -9.73 18.28
N PHE A 98 5.88 -9.42 19.05
CA PHE A 98 5.60 -8.05 19.49
C PHE A 98 5.67 -7.86 21.01
N ASN A 99 6.18 -8.85 21.72
CA ASN A 99 6.31 -8.83 23.16
C ASN A 99 7.59 -9.56 23.59
N TYR A 100 8.11 -9.22 24.77
CA TYR A 100 9.44 -9.61 25.22
C TYR A 100 9.43 -10.33 26.57
N LYS A 101 8.25 -10.77 27.04
CA LYS A 101 8.12 -11.56 28.26
C LYS A 101 8.63 -12.99 28.03
N PRO A 102 9.03 -13.72 29.10
CA PRO A 102 9.51 -15.10 28.97
C PRO A 102 8.59 -16.01 28.14
N GLU A 103 7.28 -15.83 28.26
CA GLU A 103 6.27 -16.63 27.56
C GLU A 103 6.21 -16.33 26.05
N SER A 104 6.63 -15.13 25.62
CA SER A 104 6.64 -14.69 24.22
C SER A 104 7.74 -15.38 23.40
N TYR A 105 8.79 -15.90 24.04
CA TYR A 105 9.87 -16.63 23.37
C TYR A 105 9.52 -18.10 23.06
N GLY A 106 8.27 -18.52 23.30
CA GLY A 106 7.78 -19.81 22.82
C GLY A 106 7.93 -19.91 21.31
N THR A 107 8.10 -21.14 20.79
CA THR A 107 8.25 -21.37 19.36
C THR A 107 7.34 -22.47 18.84
N PHE A 108 7.12 -22.49 17.54
CA PHE A 108 6.39 -23.54 16.85
C PHE A 108 6.99 -23.81 15.47
N GLN A 109 6.73 -24.98 14.92
CA GLN A 109 7.19 -25.32 13.57
C GLN A 109 6.25 -24.71 12.52
N GLN A 110 6.76 -23.80 11.70
CA GLN A 110 6.04 -23.24 10.56
C GLN A 110 6.55 -23.85 9.26
N ARG A 111 5.64 -24.39 8.46
CA ARG A 111 5.94 -25.07 7.21
C ARG A 111 6.17 -24.07 6.09
N TYR A 112 7.16 -24.34 5.25
CA TYR A 112 7.36 -23.64 3.99
C TYR A 112 7.89 -24.61 2.93
N TYR A 113 7.76 -24.22 1.67
CA TYR A 113 8.18 -25.00 0.51
C TYR A 113 9.14 -24.21 -0.35
N ILE A 114 10.13 -24.90 -0.91
CA ILE A 114 11.06 -24.33 -1.88
C ILE A 114 11.03 -25.16 -3.15
N ASN A 115 10.91 -24.49 -4.29
CA ASN A 115 11.23 -25.05 -5.60
C ASN A 115 12.38 -24.23 -6.22
N SER A 116 13.48 -24.92 -6.50
CA SER A 116 14.71 -24.36 -7.05
C SER A 116 15.01 -24.80 -8.48
N LYS A 117 14.07 -25.45 -9.17
CA LYS A 117 14.25 -26.00 -10.53
C LYS A 117 14.81 -24.98 -11.52
N TYR A 118 14.30 -23.75 -11.45
CA TYR A 118 14.68 -22.67 -12.36
C TYR A 118 15.58 -21.61 -11.73
N TRP A 119 15.98 -21.78 -10.47
CA TRP A 119 16.68 -20.73 -9.74
C TRP A 119 18.07 -20.48 -10.33
N GLY A 120 18.34 -19.23 -10.74
CA GLY A 120 19.61 -18.82 -11.34
C GLY A 120 20.77 -18.67 -10.36
N GLY A 121 20.54 -18.91 -9.06
CA GLY A 121 21.56 -18.83 -8.01
C GLY A 121 21.74 -17.43 -7.42
N GLY A 122 22.43 -17.39 -6.27
CA GLY A 122 22.70 -16.15 -5.53
C GLY A 122 23.68 -15.21 -6.25
N GLU A 123 24.68 -15.77 -6.95
CA GLU A 123 25.67 -15.01 -7.73
C GLU A 123 25.03 -14.19 -8.85
N ALA A 124 24.00 -14.75 -9.50
CA ALA A 124 23.23 -14.07 -10.54
C ALA A 124 22.23 -13.05 -9.97
N SER A 125 22.19 -12.85 -8.64
CA SER A 125 21.18 -12.04 -7.94
C SER A 125 19.75 -12.42 -8.34
N ALA A 126 19.52 -13.72 -8.55
CA ALA A 126 18.23 -14.23 -9.00
C ALA A 126 17.13 -13.94 -7.97
N PRO A 127 15.94 -13.50 -8.41
CA PRO A 127 14.88 -13.11 -7.49
C PRO A 127 14.28 -14.31 -6.74
N ILE A 128 13.70 -14.03 -5.58
CA ILE A 128 12.86 -14.97 -4.84
C ILE A 128 11.41 -14.52 -5.01
N PHE A 129 10.58 -15.38 -5.59
CA PHE A 129 9.14 -15.19 -5.65
C PHE A 129 8.52 -15.84 -4.43
N VAL A 130 7.83 -15.02 -3.63
CA VAL A 130 7.29 -15.45 -2.34
C VAL A 130 5.77 -15.47 -2.41
N PHE A 131 5.18 -16.63 -2.13
CA PHE A 131 3.77 -16.77 -1.87
C PHE A 131 3.52 -16.74 -0.36
N LEU A 132 2.65 -15.82 0.06
CA LEU A 132 2.21 -15.71 1.43
C LEU A 132 0.92 -16.53 1.57
N GLY A 133 0.98 -17.60 2.37
CA GLY A 133 -0.14 -18.53 2.53
C GLY A 133 -1.45 -17.84 2.92
N ALA A 134 -2.54 -18.31 2.33
CA ALA A 134 -3.89 -17.83 2.61
C ALA A 134 -4.51 -18.54 3.84
N GLU A 135 -5.83 -18.42 3.99
CA GLU A 135 -6.63 -18.96 5.09
C GLU A 135 -6.94 -20.47 4.94
N ALA A 136 -5.98 -21.26 4.48
CA ALA A 136 -6.16 -22.69 4.23
C ALA A 136 -4.86 -23.49 4.42
N PRO A 137 -4.94 -24.80 4.71
CA PRO A 137 -3.79 -25.70 4.61
C PRO A 137 -3.18 -25.64 3.22
N MET A 138 -1.86 -25.47 3.15
CA MET A 138 -1.15 -25.53 1.87
C MET A 138 -1.20 -26.97 1.33
N ASN A 139 -1.65 -27.11 0.09
CA ASN A 139 -1.73 -28.35 -0.65
C ASN A 139 -0.90 -28.29 -1.95
N ASP A 140 -0.78 -29.43 -2.63
CA ASP A 140 0.03 -29.54 -3.84
C ASP A 140 -0.48 -28.64 -4.98
N ALA A 141 -1.79 -28.41 -5.08
CA ALA A 141 -2.36 -27.52 -6.09
C ALA A 141 -2.00 -26.04 -5.85
N ASP A 142 -1.87 -25.62 -4.60
CA ASP A 142 -1.47 -24.25 -4.23
C ASP A 142 -0.02 -23.97 -4.66
N VAL A 143 0.86 -24.97 -4.53
CA VAL A 143 2.28 -24.82 -4.86
C VAL A 143 2.58 -25.09 -6.33
N THR A 144 1.72 -25.78 -7.08
CA THR A 144 1.99 -26.15 -8.49
C THR A 144 1.36 -25.23 -9.52
N ASN A 145 0.32 -24.48 -9.14
CA ASN A 145 -0.41 -23.60 -10.04
C ASN A 145 -0.16 -22.12 -9.71
N GLY A 146 -0.38 -21.24 -10.69
CA GLY A 146 -0.42 -19.81 -10.48
C GLY A 146 0.79 -19.04 -10.98
N LEU A 147 0.66 -17.71 -10.89
CA LEU A 147 1.52 -16.75 -11.58
C LEU A 147 3.01 -16.91 -11.26
N LEU A 148 3.35 -17.29 -10.02
CA LEU A 148 4.75 -17.44 -9.62
C LEU A 148 5.41 -18.63 -10.33
N ASN A 149 4.74 -19.78 -10.37
CA ASN A 149 5.21 -20.97 -11.08
C ASN A 149 5.39 -20.72 -12.57
N GLU A 150 4.36 -20.16 -13.21
CA GLU A 150 4.35 -19.89 -14.66
C GLU A 150 5.47 -18.95 -15.10
N ASN A 151 5.96 -18.10 -14.19
CA ASN A 151 7.00 -17.13 -14.48
C ASN A 151 8.38 -17.55 -13.95
N ALA A 152 8.49 -18.63 -13.17
CA ALA A 152 9.72 -19.01 -12.50
C ALA A 152 10.89 -19.23 -13.47
N ALA A 153 10.64 -19.95 -14.56
CA ALA A 153 11.62 -20.19 -15.62
C ALA A 153 12.09 -18.89 -16.30
N ARG A 154 11.17 -17.96 -16.54
CA ARG A 154 11.44 -16.70 -17.25
C ARG A 154 12.30 -15.75 -16.42
N PHE A 155 12.09 -15.71 -15.10
CA PHE A 155 12.84 -14.83 -14.19
C PHE A 155 14.00 -15.53 -13.49
N HIS A 156 14.23 -16.80 -13.79
CA HIS A 156 15.19 -17.66 -13.10
C HIS A 156 15.01 -17.61 -11.57
N SER A 157 13.75 -17.55 -11.10
CA SER A 157 13.45 -17.24 -9.71
C SER A 157 13.45 -18.49 -8.83
N LEU A 158 13.84 -18.32 -7.56
CA LEU A 158 13.50 -19.29 -6.51
C LEU A 158 12.04 -19.10 -6.13
N LEU A 159 11.30 -20.19 -5.99
CA LEU A 159 9.94 -20.15 -5.47
C LEU A 159 9.95 -20.50 -3.98
N LEU A 160 9.33 -19.64 -3.17
CA LEU A 160 9.18 -19.81 -1.72
C LEU A 160 7.71 -19.67 -1.35
N TYR A 161 7.09 -20.75 -0.87
CA TYR A 161 5.70 -20.76 -0.42
C TYR A 161 5.67 -20.93 1.09
N ILE A 162 5.09 -19.98 1.82
CA ILE A 162 5.11 -19.99 3.28
C ILE A 162 3.70 -20.22 3.81
N GLU A 163 3.50 -21.28 4.57
CA GLU A 163 2.19 -21.58 5.16
C GLU A 163 1.84 -20.59 6.26
N HIS A 164 0.60 -20.09 6.24
CA HIS A 164 0.12 -19.16 7.24
C HIS A 164 0.03 -19.84 8.61
N ARG A 165 0.42 -19.14 9.68
CA ARG A 165 0.21 -19.62 11.06
C ARG A 165 -1.26 -19.99 11.29
N TYR A 166 -1.54 -21.01 12.11
CA TYR A 166 -2.89 -21.55 12.39
C TYR A 166 -3.56 -22.29 11.22
N TYR A 167 -2.85 -22.54 10.12
CA TYR A 167 -3.33 -23.38 9.02
C TYR A 167 -2.40 -24.55 8.73
N GLY A 168 -2.97 -25.60 8.15
CA GLY A 168 -2.27 -26.81 7.75
C GLY A 168 -1.44 -27.44 8.88
N LYS A 169 -0.13 -27.52 8.67
CA LYS A 169 0.82 -28.08 9.65
C LYS A 169 1.51 -27.01 10.49
N SER A 170 1.17 -25.75 10.29
CA SER A 170 1.78 -24.59 10.94
C SER A 170 0.94 -24.12 12.12
N ILE A 171 0.70 -25.01 13.08
CA ILE A 171 -0.21 -24.79 14.21
C ILE A 171 0.58 -24.56 15.51
N PRO A 172 0.49 -23.36 16.12
CA PRO A 172 1.02 -23.12 17.46
C PRO A 172 0.34 -24.03 18.51
N PHE A 173 0.99 -24.26 19.65
CA PHE A 173 0.44 -25.07 20.76
C PHE A 173 0.17 -26.55 20.43
N GLY A 174 0.67 -27.04 19.29
CA GLY A 174 0.70 -28.47 18.96
C GLY A 174 -0.56 -29.02 18.29
N SER A 175 -1.75 -28.48 18.58
CA SER A 175 -2.99 -28.90 17.90
C SER A 175 -3.93 -27.73 17.63
N ARG A 176 -4.83 -27.92 16.66
CA ARG A 176 -5.84 -26.91 16.30
C ARG A 176 -6.81 -26.69 17.45
N GLU A 177 -7.16 -27.74 18.16
CA GLU A 177 -8.07 -27.69 19.30
C GLU A 177 -7.50 -26.78 20.39
N GLU A 178 -6.21 -26.92 20.74
CA GLU A 178 -5.58 -26.08 21.76
C GLU A 178 -5.36 -24.64 21.25
N ALA A 179 -4.92 -24.49 20.00
CA ALA A 179 -4.68 -23.19 19.38
C ALA A 179 -5.93 -22.30 19.30
N PHE A 180 -7.12 -22.90 19.15
CA PHE A 180 -8.40 -22.20 19.05
C PHE A 180 -9.25 -22.26 20.34
N LYS A 181 -8.71 -22.82 21.42
CA LYS A 181 -9.45 -23.09 22.67
C LYS A 181 -9.97 -21.84 23.38
N ASN A 182 -9.17 -20.78 23.45
CA ASN A 182 -9.51 -19.57 24.20
C ASN A 182 -8.77 -18.34 23.67
N ALA A 183 -9.13 -17.16 24.18
CA ALA A 183 -8.55 -15.89 23.74
C ALA A 183 -7.03 -15.80 23.95
N SER A 184 -6.47 -16.51 24.95
CA SER A 184 -5.02 -16.49 25.20
C SER A 184 -4.21 -17.27 24.17
N THR A 185 -4.75 -18.35 23.59
CA THR A 185 -4.08 -19.07 22.50
C THR A 185 -4.46 -18.50 21.14
N LEU A 186 -5.69 -18.04 20.95
CA LEU A 186 -6.15 -17.44 19.70
C LEU A 186 -5.56 -16.04 19.44
N GLY A 187 -5.11 -15.33 20.47
CA GLY A 187 -4.60 -13.96 20.34
C GLY A 187 -3.41 -13.81 19.38
N TYR A 188 -2.62 -14.86 19.17
CA TYR A 188 -1.50 -14.85 18.21
C TYR A 188 -1.93 -15.13 16.76
N PHE A 189 -3.21 -15.38 16.50
CA PHE A 189 -3.78 -15.54 15.16
C PHE A 189 -4.19 -14.18 14.59
N ASN A 190 -3.20 -13.41 14.12
CA ASN A 190 -3.43 -12.12 13.48
C ASN A 190 -2.41 -11.86 12.37
N SER A 191 -2.74 -10.91 11.49
CA SER A 191 -1.94 -10.59 10.30
C SER A 191 -0.58 -9.98 10.62
N ALA A 192 -0.46 -9.18 11.70
CA ALA A 192 0.82 -8.59 12.09
C ALA A 192 1.84 -9.67 12.45
N GLN A 193 1.39 -10.69 13.19
CA GLN A 193 2.23 -11.82 13.53
C GLN A 193 2.58 -12.67 12.31
N ALA A 194 1.61 -12.93 11.42
CA ALA A 194 1.85 -13.65 10.16
C ALA A 194 2.84 -12.92 9.23
N LEU A 195 2.76 -11.58 9.12
CA LEU A 195 3.72 -10.79 8.34
C LEU A 195 5.14 -10.87 8.92
N SER A 196 5.24 -10.87 10.25
CA SER A 196 6.53 -11.03 10.94
C SER A 196 7.11 -12.43 10.71
N ASP A 197 6.26 -13.46 10.68
CA ASP A 197 6.67 -14.82 10.32
C ASP A 197 7.28 -14.90 8.93
N TYR A 198 6.59 -14.31 7.95
CA TYR A 198 7.04 -14.30 6.57
C TYR A 198 8.39 -13.60 6.44
N ALA A 199 8.56 -12.46 7.11
CA ALA A 199 9.84 -11.75 7.13
C ALA A 199 10.97 -12.61 7.73
N ALA A 200 10.70 -13.31 8.84
CA ALA A 200 11.67 -14.19 9.48
C ALA A 200 12.10 -15.34 8.56
N ILE A 201 11.15 -16.00 7.89
CA ILE A 201 11.44 -17.10 6.96
C ILE A 201 12.16 -16.60 5.71
N ILE A 202 11.75 -15.47 5.13
CA ILE A 202 12.45 -14.87 3.97
C ILE A 202 13.90 -14.56 4.32
N ASN A 203 14.16 -13.99 5.49
CA ASN A 203 15.52 -13.71 5.95
C ASN A 203 16.32 -15.00 6.19
N HIS A 204 15.72 -16.00 6.83
CA HIS A 204 16.34 -17.30 7.03
C HIS A 204 16.77 -17.94 5.70
N VAL A 205 15.86 -17.96 4.71
CA VAL A 205 16.15 -18.50 3.38
C VAL A 205 17.25 -17.70 2.70
N LYS A 206 17.20 -16.37 2.72
CA LYS A 206 18.27 -15.54 2.14
C LYS A 206 19.64 -15.87 2.74
N HIS A 207 19.74 -15.93 4.07
CA HIS A 207 21.00 -16.28 4.74
C HIS A 207 21.48 -17.67 4.35
N PHE A 208 20.59 -18.66 4.31
CA PHE A 208 20.91 -20.01 3.88
C PHE A 208 21.49 -20.04 2.45
N LEU A 209 20.86 -19.32 1.51
CA LEU A 209 21.31 -19.28 0.10
C LEU A 209 22.65 -18.56 -0.06
N HIS A 210 22.92 -17.50 0.71
CA HIS A 210 24.21 -16.82 0.68
C HIS A 210 25.37 -17.70 1.18
N HIS A 211 25.13 -18.56 2.17
CA HIS A 211 26.18 -19.46 2.66
C HIS A 211 26.49 -20.62 1.71
N PHE A 212 25.51 -21.10 0.93
CA PHE A 212 25.72 -22.19 -0.03
C PHE A 212 26.31 -21.75 -1.38
N THR A 213 26.25 -20.46 -1.71
CA THR A 213 26.76 -19.92 -2.98
C THR A 213 28.18 -19.37 -2.90
N ASN A 214 28.77 -19.32 -1.70
CA ASN A 214 30.16 -18.86 -1.46
C ASN A 214 31.14 -20.01 -1.15
N LEU A 215 30.83 -21.23 -1.59
CA LEU A 215 31.69 -22.43 -1.52
C LEU A 215 31.93 -22.95 -2.94
#